data_AF-A0A8T9BI59-F1
#
_entry.id   AF-A0A8T9BI59-F1
#
_cell.length_a   1.000
_cell.length_b   1.000
_cell.length_c   1.000
_cell.angle_alpha   90.00
_cell.angle_beta   90.00
_cell.angle_gamma   90.00
#
_symmetry.space_group_name_H-M   'P 1'
#
loop_
_entity.id
_entity.type
_entity.pdbx_description
1 polymer ?
#
loop_
_entity_poly.entity_id
_entity_poly.type
_entity_poly.pdbx_seq_one_letter_code
_entity_poly.pdbx_strand_id
1 'polypeptide(L)'
;MFMSCTSAISSVLIGVSTVLSYDIYKTYVNPKATDDQVLRVGHWCVAGFATFMAAFATMLHGVNIDLSFIYNMTGIFTGSALPALIGTFFSSRQGALAATASIWTGFFAAVITWLTLAQRFSGTVTITSVGATDPCLYGCIAGIGAAAVVTISISIFHNARYGWETLGAIRLTDGEGNDKDVAYEDPTYDPERLRKAAYVARAITLFLFLALFIIWPLTLYGTAYKFSKKFFTGWVIVSLLWAFFSFFGVTVFPIIEGRHLLLSWTKDLFGKGSTATNEDEFDHHQHSQRYDDSDAAFQDKQIVDDRAVPLGVK
;
A
#
# COMPACT_ATOMS: atom_id res chain seq x y z
N MET A 1 -10.99 20.53 -7.95
CA MET A 1 -11.55 19.21 -8.33
C MET A 1 -10.91 18.66 -9.60
N PHE A 2 -10.86 19.38 -10.72
CA PHE A 2 -10.20 18.88 -11.94
C PHE A 2 -8.74 18.45 -11.71
N MET A 3 -7.90 19.35 -11.19
CA MET A 3 -6.47 19.05 -10.93
C MET A 3 -6.25 17.89 -9.95
N SER A 4 -7.12 17.74 -8.94
CA SER A 4 -7.03 16.62 -7.99
C SER A 4 -7.41 15.29 -8.64
N CYS A 5 -8.43 15.28 -9.50
CA CYS A 5 -8.82 14.09 -10.25
C CYS A 5 -7.75 13.69 -11.28
N THR A 6 -7.17 14.65 -12.02
CA THR A 6 -6.10 14.35 -12.98
C THR A 6 -4.84 13.82 -12.29
N SER A 7 -4.52 14.33 -11.10
CA SER A 7 -3.41 13.80 -10.29
C SER A 7 -3.65 12.35 -9.87
N ALA A 8 -4.84 12.02 -9.36
CA ALA A 8 -5.21 10.65 -9.00
C ALA A 8 -5.18 9.70 -10.22
N ILE A 9 -5.70 10.14 -11.36
CA ILE A 9 -5.65 9.39 -12.62
C ILE A 9 -4.20 9.12 -13.03
N SER A 10 -3.32 10.12 -12.95
CA SER A 10 -1.91 9.98 -13.27
C SER A 10 -1.23 8.93 -12.39
N SER A 11 -1.48 8.97 -11.07
CA SER A 11 -0.93 7.99 -10.13
C SER A 11 -1.38 6.55 -10.43
N VAL A 12 -2.68 6.35 -10.73
CA VAL A 12 -3.19 5.01 -11.09
C VAL A 12 -2.63 4.54 -12.43
N LEU A 13 -2.53 5.42 -13.43
CA LEU A 13 -1.94 5.09 -14.73
C LEU A 13 -0.49 4.64 -14.61
N ILE A 14 0.30 5.34 -13.80
CA ILE A 14 1.70 4.95 -13.54
C ILE A 14 1.74 3.60 -12.83
N GLY A 15 0.90 3.39 -11.81
CA GLY A 15 0.83 2.10 -11.10
C GLY A 15 0.44 0.92 -12.00
N VAL A 16 -0.55 1.10 -12.88
CA VAL A 16 -0.93 0.06 -13.85
C VAL A 16 0.20 -0.16 -14.87
N SER A 17 0.83 0.91 -15.32
CA SER A 17 1.97 0.82 -16.23
C SER A 17 3.11 0.01 -15.65
N THR A 18 3.49 0.22 -14.37
CA THR A 18 4.58 -0.53 -13.74
C THR A 18 4.25 -2.01 -13.59
N VAL A 19 3.01 -2.35 -13.22
CA VAL A 19 2.56 -3.75 -13.15
C VAL A 19 2.63 -4.41 -14.53
N LEU A 20 2.14 -3.75 -15.58
CA LEU A 20 2.16 -4.32 -16.92
C LEU A 20 3.59 -4.41 -17.49
N SER A 21 4.46 -3.43 -17.24
CA SER A 21 5.81 -3.41 -17.79
C SER A 21 6.78 -4.32 -17.03
N TYR A 22 6.80 -4.27 -15.70
CA TYR A 22 7.71 -5.07 -14.89
C TYR A 22 7.12 -6.45 -14.59
N ASP A 23 5.91 -6.51 -14.04
CA ASP A 23 5.38 -7.79 -13.55
C ASP A 23 4.94 -8.70 -14.70
N ILE A 24 4.40 -8.15 -15.80
CA ILE A 24 3.97 -8.95 -16.96
C ILE A 24 5.06 -9.00 -18.03
N TYR A 25 5.43 -7.86 -18.62
CA TYR A 25 6.29 -7.85 -19.79
C TYR A 25 7.71 -8.33 -19.47
N LYS A 26 8.38 -7.76 -18.45
CA LYS A 26 9.72 -8.21 -18.05
C LYS A 26 9.67 -9.66 -17.56
N THR A 27 8.75 -10.02 -16.67
CA THR A 27 8.73 -11.40 -16.11
C THR A 27 8.39 -12.50 -17.11
N TYR A 28 7.38 -12.31 -17.97
CA TYR A 28 6.82 -13.40 -18.78
C TYR A 28 7.03 -13.26 -20.28
N VAL A 29 7.17 -12.04 -20.82
CA VAL A 29 7.28 -11.81 -22.28
C VAL A 29 8.73 -11.71 -22.71
N ASN A 30 9.53 -10.90 -22.02
CA ASN A 30 10.96 -10.73 -22.29
C ASN A 30 11.76 -10.55 -20.98
N PRO A 31 12.20 -11.67 -20.35
CA PRO A 31 13.01 -11.66 -19.13
C PRO A 31 14.33 -10.89 -19.22
N LYS A 32 14.86 -10.71 -20.43
CA LYS A 32 16.13 -10.00 -20.68
C LYS A 32 15.89 -8.59 -21.21
N ALA A 33 14.71 -8.02 -21.01
CA ALA A 33 14.39 -6.67 -21.46
C ALA A 33 15.26 -5.63 -20.75
N THR A 34 15.96 -4.82 -21.55
CA THR A 34 16.69 -3.63 -21.09
C THR A 34 15.72 -2.57 -20.56
N ASP A 35 16.17 -1.69 -19.67
CA ASP A 35 15.35 -0.66 -19.03
C ASP A 35 14.64 0.25 -20.05
N ASP A 36 15.32 0.63 -21.14
CA ASP A 36 14.71 1.39 -22.24
C ASP A 36 13.54 0.65 -22.90
N GLN A 37 13.61 -0.68 -23.00
CA GLN A 37 12.52 -1.47 -23.56
C GLN A 37 11.33 -1.53 -22.61
N VAL A 38 11.59 -1.72 -21.31
CA VAL A 38 10.56 -1.74 -20.27
C VAL A 38 9.87 -0.38 -20.18
N LEU A 39 10.62 0.72 -20.23
CA LEU A 39 10.09 2.08 -20.21
C LEU A 39 9.22 2.37 -21.44
N ARG A 40 9.64 1.93 -22.64
CA ARG A 40 8.83 2.06 -23.86
C ARG A 40 7.51 1.30 -23.74
N VAL A 41 7.55 0.06 -23.25
CA VAL A 41 6.32 -0.71 -23.01
C VAL A 41 5.43 -0.01 -21.98
N GLY A 42 6.02 0.56 -20.92
CA GLY A 42 5.30 1.36 -19.95
C GLY A 42 4.52 2.52 -20.58
N HIS A 43 5.16 3.32 -21.44
CA HIS A 43 4.47 4.40 -22.16
C HIS A 43 3.29 3.91 -23.02
N TRP A 44 3.45 2.77 -23.71
CA TRP A 44 2.35 2.14 -24.46
C TRP A 44 1.23 1.65 -23.54
N CYS A 45 1.56 1.08 -22.39
CA CYS A 45 0.59 0.67 -21.37
C CYS A 45 -0.21 1.85 -20.83
N VAL A 46 0.44 2.98 -20.54
CA VAL A 46 -0.23 4.22 -20.11
C VAL A 46 -1.23 4.67 -21.17
N ALA A 47 -0.82 4.80 -22.43
CA ALA A 47 -1.68 5.25 -23.52
C ALA A 47 -2.87 4.29 -23.76
N GLY A 48 -2.60 2.98 -23.76
CA GLY A 48 -3.63 1.95 -23.95
C GLY A 48 -4.64 1.93 -22.80
N PHE A 49 -4.17 1.93 -21.55
CA PHE A 49 -5.05 1.89 -20.39
C PHE A 49 -5.82 3.21 -20.21
N ALA A 50 -5.24 4.36 -20.53
CA ALA A 50 -5.95 5.64 -20.56
C ALA A 50 -7.11 5.63 -21.56
N THR A 51 -6.88 5.08 -22.76
CA THR A 51 -7.92 4.92 -23.79
C THR A 51 -9.01 3.96 -23.32
N PHE A 52 -8.64 2.83 -22.72
CA PHE A 52 -9.58 1.89 -22.12
C PHE A 52 -10.43 2.53 -21.02
N MET A 53 -9.82 3.25 -20.09
CA MET A 53 -10.56 3.94 -19.01
C MET A 53 -11.52 4.99 -19.57
N ALA A 54 -11.12 5.75 -20.58
CA ALA A 54 -11.99 6.74 -21.23
C ALA A 54 -13.19 6.07 -21.91
N ALA A 55 -12.97 4.96 -22.62
CA ALA A 55 -14.03 4.17 -23.24
C ALA A 55 -14.97 3.55 -22.19
N PHE A 56 -14.41 2.95 -21.13
CA PHE A 56 -15.16 2.32 -20.05
C PHE A 56 -16.00 3.35 -19.26
N ALA A 57 -15.43 4.51 -18.94
CA ALA A 57 -16.16 5.59 -18.28
C ALA A 57 -17.31 6.12 -19.15
N THR A 58 -17.09 6.27 -20.47
CA THR A 58 -18.14 6.67 -21.41
C THR A 58 -19.25 5.62 -21.50
N MET A 59 -18.89 4.33 -21.49
CA MET A 59 -19.86 3.23 -21.46
C MET A 59 -20.70 3.24 -20.17
N LEU A 60 -20.08 3.38 -19.00
CA LEU A 60 -20.79 3.45 -17.72
C LEU A 60 -21.75 4.63 -17.66
N HIS A 61 -21.33 5.79 -18.18
CA HIS A 61 -22.20 6.96 -18.31
C HIS A 61 -23.38 6.68 -19.24
N GLY A 62 -23.17 5.98 -20.36
CA GLY A 62 -24.23 5.59 -21.29
C GLY A 62 -25.28 4.65 -20.69
N VAL A 63 -24.89 3.80 -19.74
CA VAL A 63 -25.79 2.86 -19.03
C VAL A 63 -26.45 3.52 -17.79
N ASN A 64 -26.17 4.80 -17.53
CA ASN A 64 -26.64 5.55 -16.36
C ASN A 64 -26.24 4.91 -15.01
N ILE A 65 -25.03 4.37 -14.94
CA ILE A 65 -24.46 3.86 -13.68
C ILE A 65 -23.91 5.02 -12.86
N ASP A 66 -24.37 5.14 -11.63
CA ASP A 66 -23.95 6.15 -10.67
C ASP A 66 -22.68 5.76 -9.88
N LEU A 67 -22.05 6.75 -9.24
CA LEU A 67 -20.86 6.50 -8.41
C LEU A 67 -21.15 5.58 -7.22
N SER A 68 -22.36 5.64 -6.65
CA SER A 68 -22.72 4.79 -5.50
C SER A 68 -22.77 3.32 -5.90
N PHE A 69 -23.28 3.00 -7.09
CA PHE A 69 -23.20 1.65 -7.67
C PHE A 69 -21.76 1.14 -7.73
N ILE A 70 -20.84 1.93 -8.28
CA ILE A 70 -19.42 1.54 -8.44
C ILE A 70 -18.76 1.35 -7.08
N TYR A 71 -19.01 2.25 -6.12
CA TYR A 71 -18.45 2.14 -4.78
C TYR A 71 -18.97 0.92 -4.02
N ASN A 72 -20.28 0.63 -4.11
CA ASN A 72 -20.87 -0.55 -3.50
C ASN A 72 -20.27 -1.85 -4.06
N MET A 73 -20.03 -1.90 -5.36
CA MET A 73 -19.51 -3.10 -6.02
C MET A 73 -18.00 -3.29 -5.86
N THR A 74 -17.22 -2.24 -5.56
CA THR A 74 -15.76 -2.31 -5.54
C THR A 74 -15.24 -3.41 -4.60
N GLY A 75 -15.85 -3.56 -3.42
CA GLY A 75 -15.46 -4.57 -2.44
C GLY A 75 -15.68 -6.02 -2.89
N ILE A 76 -16.57 -6.25 -3.86
CA ILE A 76 -16.85 -7.59 -4.40
C ILE A 76 -15.67 -8.10 -5.23
N PHE A 77 -15.05 -7.19 -6.00
CA PHE A 77 -13.91 -7.53 -6.86
C PHE A 77 -12.58 -7.53 -6.13
N THR A 78 -12.42 -6.70 -5.10
CA THR A 78 -11.12 -6.49 -4.44
C THR A 78 -11.03 -7.08 -3.04
N GLY A 79 -12.16 -7.26 -2.34
CA GLY A 79 -12.19 -7.64 -0.93
C GLY A 79 -11.53 -8.99 -0.64
N SER A 80 -11.64 -9.94 -1.57
CA SER A 80 -11.08 -11.29 -1.43
C SER A 80 -9.56 -11.34 -1.36
N ALA A 81 -8.86 -10.28 -1.78
CA ALA A 81 -7.40 -10.19 -1.63
C ALA A 81 -6.95 -9.90 -0.20
N LEU A 82 -7.83 -9.31 0.63
CA LEU A 82 -7.47 -8.85 1.97
C LEU A 82 -6.96 -9.98 2.88
N PRO A 83 -7.60 -11.15 2.99
CA PRO A 83 -7.11 -12.21 3.86
C PRO A 83 -5.77 -12.78 3.41
N ALA A 84 -5.53 -12.87 2.09
CA ALA A 84 -4.27 -13.30 1.54
C ALA A 84 -3.14 -12.34 1.93
N LEU A 85 -3.37 -11.02 1.80
CA LEU A 85 -2.43 -9.97 2.19
C LEU A 85 -2.13 -10.00 3.69
N ILE A 86 -3.15 -10.12 4.54
CA ILE A 86 -2.97 -10.24 6.00
C ILE A 86 -2.12 -11.47 6.33
N GLY A 87 -2.44 -12.62 5.73
CA GLY A 87 -1.68 -13.84 5.92
C GLY A 87 -0.21 -13.68 5.52
N THR A 88 0.08 -13.01 4.41
CA THR A 88 1.46 -12.73 3.98
C THR A 88 2.20 -11.86 4.99
N PHE A 89 1.61 -10.75 5.47
CA PHE A 89 2.30 -9.83 6.39
C PHE A 89 2.45 -10.33 7.83
N PHE A 90 1.48 -11.10 8.33
CA PHE A 90 1.41 -11.51 9.74
C PHE A 90 1.79 -12.97 10.00
N SER A 91 1.89 -13.82 8.97
CA SER A 91 2.20 -15.24 9.12
C SER A 91 3.30 -15.69 8.17
N SER A 92 4.32 -16.37 8.71
CA SER A 92 5.32 -17.08 7.90
C SER A 92 4.80 -18.38 7.31
N ARG A 93 3.54 -18.77 7.58
CA ARG A 93 2.99 -20.04 7.10
C ARG A 93 2.34 -19.94 5.72
N GLN A 94 2.00 -18.73 5.29
CA GLN A 94 1.30 -18.49 4.03
C GLN A 94 2.23 -18.83 2.85
N GLY A 95 1.80 -19.76 1.99
CA GLY A 95 2.47 -20.08 0.74
C GLY A 95 1.74 -19.52 -0.48
N ALA A 96 2.39 -19.60 -1.66
CA ALA A 96 1.80 -19.16 -2.94
C ALA A 96 0.45 -19.84 -3.24
N LEU A 97 0.31 -21.13 -2.91
CA LEU A 97 -0.94 -21.88 -3.10
C LEU A 97 -2.06 -21.35 -2.19
N ALA A 98 -1.77 -21.03 -0.92
CA ALA A 98 -2.74 -20.47 0.01
C ALA A 98 -3.21 -19.06 -0.44
N ALA A 99 -2.26 -18.22 -0.86
CA ALA A 99 -2.53 -16.86 -1.33
C ALA A 99 -3.36 -16.86 -2.62
N THR A 100 -2.98 -17.66 -3.62
CA THR A 100 -3.70 -17.71 -4.90
C THR A 100 -5.07 -18.38 -4.78
N ALA A 101 -5.18 -19.50 -4.06
CA ALA A 101 -6.44 -20.21 -3.89
C ALA A 101 -7.46 -19.37 -3.11
N SER A 102 -7.04 -18.67 -2.05
CA SER A 102 -7.94 -17.83 -1.25
C SER A 102 -8.52 -16.66 -2.05
N ILE A 103 -7.72 -15.98 -2.87
CA ILE A 103 -8.17 -14.87 -3.72
C ILE A 103 -9.28 -15.33 -4.67
N TRP A 104 -9.06 -16.42 -5.41
CA TRP A 104 -10.01 -16.90 -6.41
C TRP A 104 -11.26 -17.51 -5.76
N THR A 105 -11.11 -18.34 -4.72
CA THR A 105 -12.26 -18.92 -4.02
C THR A 105 -13.13 -17.85 -3.37
N GLY A 106 -12.51 -16.84 -2.73
CA GLY A 106 -13.22 -15.69 -2.20
C GLY A 106 -13.90 -14.87 -3.30
N PHE A 107 -13.23 -14.62 -4.42
CA PHE A 107 -13.82 -13.86 -5.54
C PHE A 107 -15.08 -14.54 -6.08
N PHE A 108 -15.02 -15.85 -6.36
CA PHE A 108 -16.20 -16.58 -6.83
C PHE A 108 -17.30 -16.63 -5.76
N ALA A 109 -16.96 -16.83 -4.49
CA ALA A 109 -17.93 -16.77 -3.40
C ALA A 109 -18.62 -15.41 -3.30
N ALA A 110 -17.88 -14.31 -3.48
CA ALA A 110 -18.40 -12.95 -3.48
C ALA A 110 -19.41 -12.74 -4.62
N VAL A 111 -19.02 -13.08 -5.86
CA VAL A 111 -19.85 -12.89 -7.05
C VAL A 111 -21.11 -13.76 -6.99
N ILE A 112 -20.98 -15.03 -6.60
CA ILE A 112 -22.12 -15.95 -6.46
C ILE A 112 -23.11 -15.42 -5.41
N THR A 113 -22.62 -15.04 -4.23
CA THR A 113 -23.47 -14.53 -3.14
C THR A 113 -24.16 -13.24 -3.58
N TRP A 114 -23.42 -12.30 -4.15
CA TRP A 114 -23.94 -11.03 -4.61
C TRP A 114 -25.07 -11.17 -5.64
N LEU A 115 -24.85 -11.92 -6.72
CA LEU A 115 -25.86 -12.11 -7.77
C LEU A 115 -27.08 -12.91 -7.27
N THR A 116 -26.84 -13.93 -6.44
CA THR A 116 -27.92 -14.74 -5.86
C THR A 116 -28.79 -13.90 -4.93
N LEU A 117 -28.19 -13.04 -4.08
CA LEU A 117 -28.94 -12.20 -3.16
C LEU A 117 -29.64 -11.03 -3.88
N ALA A 118 -29.03 -10.46 -4.92
CA ALA A 118 -29.69 -9.48 -5.77
C ALA A 118 -30.98 -10.07 -6.37
N GLN A 119 -30.91 -11.31 -6.90
CA GLN A 119 -32.08 -12.01 -7.41
C GLN A 119 -33.09 -12.36 -6.30
N ARG A 120 -32.65 -12.79 -5.12
CA ARG A 120 -33.55 -13.19 -4.02
C ARG A 120 -34.29 -12.01 -3.39
N PHE A 121 -33.64 -10.87 -3.22
CA PHE A 121 -34.25 -9.69 -2.59
C PHE A 121 -35.12 -8.90 -3.56
N SER A 122 -34.70 -8.76 -4.82
CA SER A 122 -35.44 -7.95 -5.81
C SER A 122 -36.27 -8.77 -6.79
N GLY A 123 -36.19 -10.10 -6.75
CA GLY A 123 -36.90 -11.02 -7.66
C GLY A 123 -36.39 -11.04 -9.10
N THR A 124 -35.54 -10.10 -9.49
CA THR A 124 -34.95 -9.96 -10.84
C THR A 124 -33.51 -9.42 -10.74
N VAL A 125 -32.67 -9.74 -11.72
CA VAL A 125 -31.29 -9.24 -11.81
C VAL A 125 -31.27 -8.03 -12.75
N THR A 126 -31.37 -6.85 -12.16
CA THR A 126 -31.32 -5.52 -12.82
C THR A 126 -30.25 -4.64 -12.19
N ILE A 127 -29.89 -3.52 -12.85
CA ILE A 127 -28.90 -2.55 -12.33
C ILE A 127 -29.27 -2.09 -10.90
N THR A 128 -30.55 -1.87 -10.62
CA THR A 128 -31.03 -1.45 -9.29
C THR A 128 -30.85 -2.54 -8.24
N SER A 129 -31.16 -3.80 -8.57
CA SER A 129 -30.98 -4.93 -7.65
C SER A 129 -29.50 -5.20 -7.33
N VAL A 130 -28.66 -5.06 -8.35
CA VAL A 130 -27.23 -5.40 -8.32
C VAL A 130 -26.43 -4.30 -7.63
N GLY A 131 -26.85 -3.04 -7.76
CA GLY A 131 -26.26 -1.88 -7.08
C GLY A 131 -26.75 -1.64 -5.66
N ALA A 132 -27.74 -2.40 -5.20
CA ALA A 132 -28.29 -2.26 -3.86
C ALA A 132 -27.21 -2.58 -2.80
N THR A 133 -27.25 -1.84 -1.69
CA THR A 133 -26.24 -1.96 -0.63
C THR A 133 -26.24 -3.34 0.01
N ASP A 134 -27.42 -3.95 0.25
CA ASP A 134 -27.49 -5.22 0.97
C ASP A 134 -26.84 -6.38 0.18
N PRO A 135 -27.19 -6.65 -1.10
CA PRO A 135 -26.50 -7.67 -1.88
C PRO A 135 -24.99 -7.44 -1.99
N CYS A 136 -24.56 -6.19 -2.15
CA CYS A 136 -23.14 -5.86 -2.24
C CYS A 136 -22.41 -6.14 -0.91
N LEU A 137 -23.00 -5.75 0.22
CA LEU A 137 -22.46 -5.98 1.56
C LEU A 137 -22.30 -7.47 1.84
N TYR A 138 -23.34 -8.27 1.59
CA TYR A 138 -23.29 -9.71 1.79
C TYR A 138 -22.29 -10.39 0.86
N GLY A 139 -22.19 -9.95 -0.40
CA GLY A 139 -21.16 -10.39 -1.34
C GLY A 139 -19.75 -10.15 -0.81
N CYS A 140 -19.48 -8.95 -0.29
CA CYS A 140 -18.17 -8.60 0.29
C CYS A 140 -17.85 -9.47 1.53
N ILE A 141 -18.80 -9.64 2.44
CA ILE A 141 -18.62 -10.47 3.64
C ILE A 141 -18.35 -11.93 3.26
N ALA A 142 -19.11 -12.48 2.31
CA ALA A 142 -18.92 -13.84 1.83
C ALA A 142 -17.55 -14.02 1.16
N GLY A 143 -17.12 -13.05 0.34
CA GLY A 143 -15.82 -13.08 -0.32
C GLY A 143 -14.64 -13.05 0.64
N ILE A 144 -14.63 -12.07 1.55
CA ILE A 144 -13.59 -11.94 2.58
C ILE A 144 -13.61 -13.16 3.51
N GLY A 145 -14.78 -13.62 3.93
CA GLY A 145 -14.94 -14.79 4.80
C GLY A 145 -14.44 -16.07 4.15
N ALA A 146 -14.84 -16.34 2.91
CA ALA A 146 -14.39 -17.52 2.16
C ALA A 146 -12.88 -17.50 1.91
N ALA A 147 -12.33 -16.35 1.48
CA ALA A 147 -10.89 -16.18 1.32
C ALA A 147 -10.13 -16.41 2.64
N ALA A 148 -10.63 -15.90 3.76
CA ALA A 148 -10.02 -16.09 5.08
C ALA A 148 -10.01 -17.56 5.49
N VAL A 149 -11.14 -18.28 5.34
CA VAL A 149 -11.23 -19.71 5.66
C VAL A 149 -10.23 -20.51 4.84
N VAL A 150 -10.15 -20.25 3.52
CA VAL A 150 -9.25 -20.98 2.61
C VAL A 150 -7.79 -20.68 2.94
N THR A 151 -7.42 -19.41 3.13
CA THR A 151 -6.02 -19.05 3.45
C THR A 151 -5.57 -19.64 4.78
N ILE A 152 -6.43 -19.61 5.81
CA ILE A 152 -6.11 -20.14 7.14
C ILE A 152 -5.99 -21.67 7.06
N SER A 153 -6.96 -22.32 6.40
CA SER A 153 -6.98 -23.79 6.29
C SER A 153 -5.75 -24.30 5.56
N ILE A 154 -5.44 -23.76 4.37
CA ILE A 154 -4.26 -24.18 3.60
C ILE A 154 -2.97 -23.87 4.36
N SER A 155 -2.86 -22.71 5.03
CA SER A 155 -1.66 -22.37 5.82
C SER A 155 -1.46 -23.24 7.06
N ILE A 156 -2.52 -23.84 7.60
CA ILE A 156 -2.43 -24.81 8.70
C ILE A 156 -1.89 -26.15 8.16
N PHE A 157 -2.48 -26.67 7.07
CA PHE A 157 -2.11 -27.98 6.52
C PHE A 157 -0.81 -27.98 5.70
N HIS A 158 -0.53 -26.87 5.01
CA HIS A 158 0.64 -26.69 4.17
C HIS A 158 1.42 -25.46 4.65
N ASN A 159 2.41 -25.70 5.50
CA ASN A 159 3.26 -24.66 6.04
C ASN A 159 4.42 -24.37 5.07
N ALA A 160 4.34 -23.26 4.35
CA ALA A 160 5.36 -22.86 3.39
C ALA A 160 6.64 -22.31 4.05
N ARG A 161 6.60 -21.94 5.35
CA ARG A 161 7.71 -21.29 6.07
C ARG A 161 8.35 -20.15 5.25
N TYR A 162 7.52 -19.24 4.77
CA TYR A 162 7.93 -18.10 3.98
C TYR A 162 8.82 -17.16 4.81
N GLY A 163 10.03 -16.95 4.31
CA GLY A 163 11.03 -16.07 4.87
C GLY A 163 11.17 -14.80 4.04
N TRP A 164 11.15 -13.65 4.71
CA TRP A 164 11.22 -12.32 4.09
C TRP A 164 12.59 -12.05 3.45
N GLU A 165 13.62 -12.82 3.82
CA GLU A 165 14.93 -12.86 3.17
C GLU A 165 14.83 -13.11 1.65
N THR A 166 13.82 -13.87 1.20
CA THR A 166 13.60 -14.11 -0.23
C THR A 166 13.14 -12.86 -1.00
N LEU A 167 12.55 -11.88 -0.32
CA LEU A 167 12.17 -10.58 -0.91
C LEU A 167 13.32 -9.57 -0.87
N GLY A 168 14.25 -9.73 0.07
CA GLY A 168 15.47 -8.91 0.15
C GLY A 168 16.44 -9.17 -1.01
N ALA A 169 16.39 -10.34 -1.63
CA ALA A 169 17.14 -10.63 -2.85
C ALA A 169 16.51 -9.95 -4.09
N ILE A 170 16.43 -8.61 -4.09
CA ILE A 170 16.14 -7.85 -5.30
C ILE A 170 17.38 -7.99 -6.20
N ARG A 171 17.31 -8.92 -7.15
CA ARG A 171 18.31 -9.08 -8.19
C ARG A 171 18.17 -7.97 -9.20
N LEU A 172 19.09 -7.01 -9.18
CA LEU A 172 19.22 -6.06 -10.28
C LEU A 172 20.09 -6.70 -11.35
N THR A 173 19.59 -6.75 -12.58
CA THR A 173 20.38 -7.16 -13.74
C THR A 173 21.23 -5.96 -14.16
N ASP A 174 22.55 -6.06 -14.03
CA ASP A 174 23.50 -5.04 -14.49
C ASP A 174 23.40 -4.88 -16.03
N GLY A 175 23.97 -3.80 -16.58
CA GLY A 175 24.04 -3.55 -18.03
C GLY A 175 24.74 -4.66 -18.82
N GLU A 176 25.48 -5.54 -18.14
CA GLU A 176 26.15 -6.73 -18.69
C GLU A 176 25.30 -8.01 -18.61
N GLY A 177 24.09 -7.96 -18.05
CA GLY A 177 23.20 -9.13 -17.94
C GLY A 177 23.46 -10.03 -16.73
N ASN A 178 24.25 -9.57 -15.75
CA ASN A 178 24.55 -10.29 -14.51
C ASN A 178 23.61 -9.86 -13.38
N ASP A 179 23.06 -10.81 -12.63
CA ASP A 179 22.20 -10.53 -11.48
C ASP A 179 23.05 -10.18 -10.25
N LYS A 180 22.85 -8.99 -9.67
CA LYS A 180 23.48 -8.52 -8.41
C LYS A 180 22.44 -8.39 -7.30
N ASP A 181 22.74 -8.96 -6.12
CA ASP A 181 21.88 -8.91 -4.93
C ASP A 181 22.16 -7.64 -4.11
N VAL A 182 21.50 -6.53 -4.47
CA VAL A 182 21.85 -5.20 -3.92
C VAL A 182 21.49 -4.98 -2.44
N ALA A 183 20.50 -5.69 -1.89
CA ALA A 183 20.03 -5.39 -0.54
C ALA A 183 20.93 -5.95 0.57
N TYR A 184 21.72 -7.00 0.29
CA TYR A 184 22.65 -7.59 1.26
C TYR A 184 24.03 -6.93 1.25
N GLU A 185 24.36 -6.21 0.17
CA GLU A 185 25.62 -5.47 0.03
C GLU A 185 25.54 -4.05 0.60
N ASP A 186 24.35 -3.54 0.93
CA ASP A 186 24.16 -2.22 1.53
C ASP A 186 24.72 -2.16 2.97
N PRO A 187 25.73 -1.30 3.27
CA PRO A 187 26.26 -1.08 4.62
C PRO A 187 25.23 -0.64 5.66
N THR A 188 24.09 -0.10 5.22
CA THR A 188 23.00 0.37 6.10
C THR A 188 21.97 -0.72 6.43
N TYR A 189 22.10 -1.91 5.86
CA TYR A 189 21.22 -3.04 6.15
C TYR A 189 21.38 -3.54 7.60
N ASP A 190 20.42 -3.16 8.46
CA ASP A 190 20.31 -3.67 9.83
C ASP A 190 19.02 -4.51 10.00
N PRO A 191 19.14 -5.85 10.04
CA PRO A 191 18.00 -6.74 10.17
C PRO A 191 17.29 -6.60 11.53
N GLU A 192 17.98 -6.15 12.58
CA GLU A 192 17.39 -6.00 13.90
C GLU A 192 16.48 -4.76 13.97
N ARG A 193 16.93 -3.62 13.41
CA ARG A 193 16.10 -2.41 13.26
C ARG A 193 14.88 -2.68 12.39
N LEU A 194 15.05 -3.37 11.26
CA LEU A 194 13.93 -3.74 10.38
C LEU A 194 12.89 -4.61 11.10
N ARG A 195 13.36 -5.59 11.90
CA ARG A 195 12.46 -6.44 12.69
C ARG A 195 11.69 -5.64 13.75
N LYS A 196 12.35 -4.72 14.47
CA LYS A 196 11.70 -3.84 15.45
C LYS A 196 10.64 -2.97 14.78
N ALA A 197 11.00 -2.33 13.66
CA ALA A 197 10.08 -1.52 12.87
C ALA A 197 8.87 -2.34 12.37
N ALA A 198 9.08 -3.57 11.91
CA ALA A 198 8.01 -4.46 11.47
C ALA A 198 7.03 -4.82 12.60
N TYR A 199 7.51 -5.04 13.84
CA TYR A 199 6.62 -5.27 14.98
C TYR A 199 5.79 -4.04 15.33
N VAL A 200 6.40 -2.85 15.34
CA VAL A 200 5.69 -1.58 15.57
C VAL A 200 4.64 -1.35 14.48
N ALA A 201 5.00 -1.54 13.22
CA ALA A 201 4.09 -1.38 12.08
C ALA A 201 2.91 -2.36 12.17
N ARG A 202 3.15 -3.64 12.50
CA ARG A 202 2.10 -4.64 12.72
C ARG A 202 1.17 -4.26 13.87
N ALA A 203 1.72 -3.79 14.99
CA ALA A 203 0.94 -3.37 16.15
C ALA A 203 0.05 -2.16 15.83
N ILE A 204 0.60 -1.12 15.19
CA ILE A 204 -0.15 0.06 14.76
C ILE A 204 -1.23 -0.33 13.76
N THR A 205 -0.91 -1.18 12.78
CA THR A 205 -1.86 -1.65 11.77
C THR A 205 -3.03 -2.39 12.41
N LEU A 206 -2.75 -3.32 13.33
CA LEU A 206 -3.79 -4.07 14.05
C LEU A 206 -4.66 -3.12 14.90
N PHE A 207 -4.05 -2.19 15.61
CA PHE A 207 -4.77 -1.20 16.41
C PHE A 207 -5.69 -0.33 15.56
N LEU A 208 -5.18 0.26 14.46
CA LEU A 208 -5.96 1.11 13.57
C LEU A 208 -7.07 0.33 12.86
N PHE A 209 -6.80 -0.91 12.43
CA PHE A 209 -7.83 -1.77 11.85
C PHE A 209 -8.96 -2.06 12.85
N LEU A 210 -8.62 -2.51 14.05
CA LEU A 210 -9.61 -2.79 15.09
C LEU A 210 -10.37 -1.53 15.49
N ALA A 211 -9.70 -0.39 15.67
CA ALA A 211 -10.34 0.85 16.05
C ALA A 211 -11.26 1.39 14.94
N LEU A 212 -10.76 1.52 13.71
CA LEU A 212 -11.44 2.26 12.62
C LEU A 212 -12.39 1.40 11.79
N PHE A 213 -12.12 0.09 11.63
CA PHE A 213 -12.95 -0.79 10.79
C PHE A 213 -13.87 -1.69 11.60
N ILE A 214 -13.48 -2.07 12.83
CA ILE A 214 -14.27 -2.96 13.66
C ILE A 214 -15.04 -2.18 14.74
N ILE A 215 -14.35 -1.65 15.74
CA ILE A 215 -14.95 -1.04 16.93
C ILE A 215 -15.80 0.16 16.52
N TRP A 216 -15.27 1.11 15.76
CA TRP A 216 -16.01 2.33 15.42
C TRP A 216 -17.27 2.04 14.59
N PRO A 217 -17.21 1.34 13.43
CA PRO A 217 -18.40 1.13 12.61
C PRO A 217 -19.42 0.20 13.29
N LEU A 218 -18.97 -0.87 13.96
CA LEU A 218 -19.89 -1.79 14.62
C LEU A 218 -20.57 -1.16 15.84
N THR A 219 -19.89 -0.29 16.60
CA THR A 219 -20.55 0.40 17.73
C THR A 219 -21.61 1.39 17.24
N LEU A 220 -21.32 2.16 16.19
CA LEU A 220 -22.30 3.08 15.60
C LEU A 220 -23.49 2.32 14.98
N TYR A 221 -23.21 1.23 14.26
CA TYR A 221 -24.25 0.39 13.66
C TYR A 221 -25.09 -0.31 14.72
N GLY A 222 -24.45 -0.96 15.70
CA GLY A 222 -25.11 -1.75 16.75
C GLY A 222 -25.96 -0.91 17.71
N THR A 223 -25.58 0.35 17.93
CA THR A 223 -26.41 1.30 18.71
C THR A 223 -27.46 2.02 17.85
N ALA A 224 -27.53 1.74 16.54
CA ALA A 224 -28.33 2.47 15.57
C ALA A 224 -28.17 4.00 15.72
N TYR A 225 -26.92 4.44 15.94
CA TYR A 225 -26.63 5.81 16.33
C TYR A 225 -27.00 6.80 15.22
N LYS A 226 -27.88 7.74 15.53
CA LYS A 226 -28.23 8.85 14.65
C LYS A 226 -27.26 9.99 14.88
N PHE A 227 -26.52 10.38 13.84
CA PHE A 227 -25.52 11.45 13.92
C PHE A 227 -26.18 12.77 14.34
N SER A 228 -25.87 13.24 15.55
CA SER A 228 -26.27 14.58 15.98
C SER A 228 -25.48 15.63 15.20
N LYS A 229 -26.06 16.84 15.04
CA LYS A 229 -25.36 17.97 14.41
C LYS A 229 -24.00 18.25 15.07
N LYS A 230 -23.93 18.22 16.41
CA LYS A 230 -22.68 18.47 17.15
C LYS A 230 -21.63 17.38 16.88
N PHE A 231 -22.04 16.11 16.88
CA PHE A 231 -21.14 15.00 16.57
C PHE A 231 -20.61 15.08 15.13
N PHE A 232 -21.49 15.35 14.16
CA PHE A 232 -21.10 15.53 12.77
C PHE A 232 -20.15 16.73 12.58
N THR A 233 -20.41 17.86 13.23
CA THR A 233 -19.50 19.01 13.19
C THR A 233 -18.12 18.66 13.76
N GLY A 234 -18.06 17.96 14.90
CA GLY A 234 -16.80 17.47 15.47
C GLY A 234 -16.07 16.53 14.52
N TRP A 235 -16.79 15.59 13.89
CA TRP A 235 -16.26 14.67 12.89
C TRP A 235 -15.61 15.41 11.71
N VAL A 236 -16.32 16.40 11.16
CA VAL A 236 -15.82 17.21 10.05
C VAL A 236 -14.55 17.96 10.46
N ILE A 237 -14.52 18.57 11.65
CA ILE A 237 -13.34 19.28 12.15
C ILE A 237 -12.13 18.33 12.26
N VAL A 238 -12.31 17.15 12.86
CA VAL A 238 -11.23 16.16 12.98
C VAL A 238 -10.74 15.70 11.61
N SER A 239 -11.65 15.44 10.67
CA SER A 239 -11.28 15.03 9.30
C SER A 239 -10.49 16.11 8.56
N LEU A 240 -10.84 17.38 8.75
CA LEU A 240 -10.10 18.51 8.17
C LEU A 240 -8.72 18.67 8.80
N LEU A 241 -8.63 18.59 10.14
CA LEU A 241 -7.34 18.64 10.83
C LEU A 241 -6.40 17.53 10.37
N TRP A 242 -6.91 16.30 10.25
CA TRP A 242 -6.15 15.17 9.72
C TRP A 242 -5.66 15.49 8.30
N ALA A 243 -6.53 15.98 7.42
CA ALA A 243 -6.12 16.36 6.06
C ALA A 243 -5.00 17.41 6.05
N PHE A 244 -5.06 18.43 6.92
CA PHE A 244 -4.01 19.43 7.06
C PHE A 244 -2.69 18.82 7.55
N PHE A 245 -2.71 18.04 8.64
CA PHE A 245 -1.50 17.39 9.14
C PHE A 245 -0.89 16.42 8.12
N SER A 246 -1.74 15.69 7.40
CA SER A 246 -1.29 14.81 6.31
C SER A 246 -0.68 15.61 5.16
N PHE A 247 -1.23 16.78 4.81
CA PHE A 247 -0.65 17.65 3.79
C PHE A 247 0.75 18.12 4.19
N PHE A 248 0.93 18.60 5.43
CA PHE A 248 2.25 19.01 5.92
C PHE A 248 3.22 17.82 6.00
N GLY A 249 2.77 16.67 6.50
CA GLY A 249 3.58 15.46 6.61
C GLY A 249 4.00 14.88 5.26
N VAL A 250 3.12 14.83 4.26
CA VAL A 250 3.43 14.22 2.96
C VAL A 250 4.06 15.21 1.98
N THR A 251 3.74 16.51 2.09
CA THR A 251 4.22 17.53 1.15
C THR A 251 5.45 18.25 1.67
N VAL A 252 5.43 18.72 2.91
CA VAL A 252 6.49 19.59 3.44
C VAL A 252 7.67 18.79 3.98
N PHE A 253 7.41 17.67 4.68
CA PHE A 253 8.48 16.87 5.26
C PHE A 253 9.50 16.37 4.22
N PRO A 254 9.11 15.77 3.07
CA PRO A 254 10.08 15.33 2.07
C PRO A 254 10.89 16.49 1.46
N ILE A 255 10.28 17.69 1.34
CA ILE A 255 10.97 18.89 0.85
C ILE A 255 12.04 19.35 1.86
N ILE A 256 11.73 19.33 3.16
CA ILE A 256 12.68 19.71 4.21
C ILE A 256 13.84 18.71 4.27
N GLU A 257 13.55 17.42 4.15
CA GLU A 257 14.53 16.34 4.20
C GLU A 257 15.44 16.34 2.96
N GLY A 258 14.84 16.51 1.78
CA GLY A 258 15.52 16.59 0.47
C GLY A 258 16.12 17.95 0.14
N ARG A 259 16.09 18.94 1.05
CA ARG A 259 16.56 20.32 0.77
C ARG A 259 18.01 20.36 0.28
N HIS A 260 18.86 19.45 0.77
CA HIS A 260 20.27 19.39 0.37
C HIS A 260 20.43 18.91 -1.07
N LEU A 261 19.59 17.95 -1.50
CA LEU A 261 19.53 17.49 -2.89
C LEU A 261 19.00 18.59 -3.81
N LEU A 262 17.93 19.28 -3.41
CA LEU A 262 17.39 20.42 -4.16
C LEU A 262 18.43 21.55 -4.30
N LEU A 263 19.22 21.80 -3.25
CA LEU A 263 20.32 22.76 -3.30
C LEU A 263 21.48 22.31 -4.19
N SER A 264 21.80 21.01 -4.24
CA SER A 264 22.82 20.48 -5.15
C SER A 264 22.39 20.62 -6.63
N TRP A 265 21.17 20.20 -6.97
CA TRP A 265 20.64 20.32 -8.34
C TRP A 265 20.53 21.77 -8.80
N THR A 266 20.10 22.67 -7.92
CA THR A 266 20.06 24.10 -8.26
C THR A 266 21.46 24.67 -8.46
N LYS A 267 22.46 24.22 -7.69
CA LYS A 267 23.87 24.58 -7.91
C LYS A 267 24.41 24.04 -9.23
N ASP A 268 24.02 22.84 -9.65
CA ASP A 268 24.47 22.25 -10.92
C ASP A 268 23.76 22.88 -12.12
N LEU A 269 22.50 23.27 -11.97
CA LEU A 269 21.72 23.92 -13.02
C LEU A 269 22.19 25.37 -13.28
N PHE A 270 22.64 26.07 -12.23
CA PHE A 270 23.08 27.48 -12.29
C PHE A 270 24.60 27.66 -12.18
N GLY A 271 25.34 26.59 -11.89
CA GLY A 271 26.79 26.55 -11.81
C GLY A 271 27.41 26.30 -13.19
N LYS A 272 28.34 27.16 -13.58
CA LYS A 272 29.10 27.03 -14.82
C LYS A 272 29.89 25.72 -14.79
N GLY A 273 29.67 24.87 -15.78
CA GLY A 273 30.10 23.47 -15.84
C GLY A 273 31.42 23.15 -15.16
N SER A 274 31.35 22.29 -14.15
CA SER A 274 32.49 21.48 -13.73
C SER A 274 32.16 20.04 -14.12
N THR A 275 33.07 19.45 -14.88
CA THR A 275 33.03 18.10 -15.44
C THR A 275 32.62 17.07 -14.38
N ALA A 276 31.48 16.41 -14.60
CA ALA A 276 31.06 15.27 -13.80
C ALA A 276 31.97 14.07 -14.13
N THR A 277 32.82 13.68 -13.19
CA THR A 277 33.30 12.30 -13.09
C THR A 277 32.12 11.43 -12.68
N ASN A 278 31.81 10.42 -13.49
CA ASN A 278 30.78 9.42 -13.22
C ASN A 278 31.16 8.58 -11.99
N GLU A 279 30.89 9.08 -10.79
CA GLU A 279 30.84 8.31 -9.54
C GLU A 279 29.73 8.90 -8.66
N ASP A 280 28.52 9.07 -9.21
CA ASP A 280 27.32 9.30 -8.40
C ASP A 280 26.68 7.94 -8.10
N GLU A 281 27.40 7.13 -7.32
CA GLU A 281 26.75 6.11 -6.51
C GLU A 281 25.90 6.86 -5.48
N PHE A 282 24.60 6.56 -5.48
CA PHE A 282 23.61 7.16 -4.56
C PHE A 282 24.05 6.95 -3.10
N ASP A 283 24.84 7.88 -2.56
CA ASP A 283 25.35 7.81 -1.20
C ASP A 283 24.23 8.15 -0.19
N HIS A 284 23.46 7.14 0.19
CA HIS A 284 22.50 7.20 1.30
C HIS A 284 23.20 7.33 2.68
N HIS A 285 24.54 7.30 2.77
CA HIS A 285 25.26 7.13 4.04
C HIS A 285 25.30 8.37 4.93
N GLN A 286 25.10 9.59 4.41
CA GLN A 286 25.13 10.79 5.26
C GLN A 286 23.82 11.09 6.00
N HIS A 287 22.68 10.55 5.55
CA HIS A 287 21.38 10.94 6.12
C HIS A 287 20.99 10.12 7.36
N SER A 288 21.47 8.86 7.48
CA SER A 288 21.23 8.03 8.67
C SER A 288 22.05 8.45 9.89
N GLN A 289 23.26 9.01 9.71
CA GLN A 289 24.12 9.42 10.83
C GLN A 289 23.46 10.47 11.73
N ARG A 290 22.57 11.31 11.20
CA ARG A 290 21.92 12.38 11.97
C ARG A 290 20.82 11.89 12.92
N TYR A 291 20.19 10.76 12.62
CA TYR A 291 19.26 10.11 13.55
C TYR A 291 20.03 9.37 14.65
N ASP A 292 21.11 8.67 14.29
CA ASP A 292 21.98 7.97 15.26
C ASP A 292 22.62 8.92 16.28
N ASP A 293 23.07 10.11 15.87
CA ASP A 293 23.62 11.10 16.79
C ASP A 293 22.57 11.65 17.78
N SER A 294 21.29 11.69 17.39
CA SER A 294 20.22 12.17 18.26
C SER A 294 19.81 11.15 19.33
N ASP A 295 19.76 9.86 18.97
CA ASP A 295 19.45 8.77 19.90
C ASP A 295 20.66 8.42 20.79
N ALA A 296 21.88 8.51 20.26
CA ALA A 296 23.11 8.38 21.05
C ALA A 296 23.27 9.53 22.05
N ALA A 297 22.93 10.78 21.67
CA ALA A 297 22.94 11.92 22.58
C ALA A 297 21.85 11.85 23.66
N PHE A 298 20.73 11.16 23.40
CA PHE A 298 19.69 10.89 24.40
C PHE A 298 20.11 9.79 25.38
N GLN A 299 20.76 8.72 24.92
CA GLN A 299 21.31 7.66 25.78
C GLN A 299 22.47 8.15 26.65
N ASP A 300 23.39 8.95 26.11
CA ASP A 300 24.53 9.46 26.86
C ASP A 300 24.10 10.44 27.96
N LYS A 301 23.06 11.26 27.71
CA LYS A 301 22.46 12.11 28.76
C LYS A 301 21.79 11.31 29.89
N GLN A 302 21.12 10.20 29.58
CA GLN A 302 20.52 9.33 30.62
C GLN A 302 21.59 8.62 31.47
N ILE A 303 22.68 8.17 30.85
CA ILE A 303 23.77 7.48 31.53
C ILE A 303 24.58 8.44 32.42
N VAL A 304 24.68 9.71 32.04
CA VAL A 304 25.36 10.74 32.85
C VAL A 304 24.52 11.17 34.05
N ASP A 305 23.19 11.24 33.93
CA ASP A 305 22.29 11.64 35.04
C ASP A 305 22.19 10.54 36.12
N ASP A 306 22.16 9.26 35.73
CA ASP A 306 22.15 8.12 36.67
C ASP A 306 23.48 7.94 37.44
N ARG A 307 24.59 8.51 36.95
CA ARG A 307 25.91 8.49 37.63
C ARG A 307 26.12 9.68 38.58
N ALA A 308 25.19 10.63 38.62
CA ALA A 308 25.32 11.87 39.41
C ALA A 308 24.70 11.78 40.82
N VAL A 309 24.34 10.58 41.31
CA VAL A 309 23.97 10.38 42.71
C VAL A 309 25.24 10.06 43.52
N PRO A 310 25.77 10.98 44.35
CA PRO A 310 26.95 10.69 45.15
C PRO A 310 26.60 9.70 46.27
N LEU A 311 27.15 8.49 46.16
CA LEU A 311 27.37 7.59 47.29
C LEU A 311 28.28 8.30 48.30
N GLY A 312 27.70 8.75 49.41
CA GLY A 312 28.40 9.53 50.43
C GLY A 312 27.97 9.20 51.86
N VAL A 313 28.69 8.25 52.46
CA VAL A 313 29.22 8.23 53.84
C VAL A 313 28.27 8.04 55.06
N LYS A 314 28.58 6.93 55.76
CA LYS A 314 28.28 6.49 57.14
C LYS A 314 26.92 5.88 57.45
#